data_AF-A0A212EN60-F1
#
_entry.id   AF-A0A212EN60-F1
#
_cell.length_a   1.000
_cell.length_b   1.000
_cell.length_c   1.000
_cell.angle_alpha   90.00
_cell.angle_beta   90.00
_cell.angle_gamma   90.00
#
_symmetry.space_group_name_H-M   'P 1'
#
loop_
_entity.id
_entity.type
_entity.pdbx_description
1 polymer ?
#
loop_
_entity_poly.entity_id
_entity_poly.type
_entity_poly.pdbx_seq_one_letter_code
_entity_poly.pdbx_strand_id
1 'polypeptide(L)'
;MEEDSPTPFEDALERTGNGRYNYLLAATCGLVLLGMGTDMFGFGLVVAAACDLNITVTQKGILTSLPFIGILLVSYVWGYISDTRGRRFSLIISVQAGFLLSCLASITTNWLFLAFVKFFSVCFSCAINSVAYTLVGESCVQRVRSKYMLMMTCFVVLSPGIAALLTYPTLSLNFESDVPFLGIKFTPWRLLMIVLAIPMGIGGVIICYFHESPKFLINVDRQDEALEVLRSIYAINNRNSSVKSDLQVILNDNNIFFPTRLLLPPPI
;
A
#
# COMPACT_ATOMS: atom_id res chain seq x y z
N MET A 1 -35.25 -13.14 3.06
CA MET A 1 -34.10 -12.23 3.11
C MET A 1 -33.71 -12.21 4.57
N GLU A 2 -32.84 -13.12 4.99
CA GLU A 2 -32.23 -13.07 6.32
C GLU A 2 -31.41 -11.78 6.35
N GLU A 3 -31.80 -10.84 7.22
CA GLU A 3 -30.91 -9.75 7.62
C GLU A 3 -29.68 -10.39 8.26
N ASP A 4 -28.52 -10.25 7.63
CA ASP A 4 -27.22 -10.66 8.16
C ASP A 4 -27.08 -10.04 9.56
N SER A 5 -27.33 -10.84 10.60
CA SER A 5 -27.01 -10.44 11.97
C SER A 5 -25.51 -10.15 12.02
N PRO A 6 -25.08 -8.98 12.53
CA PRO A 6 -23.67 -8.62 12.51
C PRO A 6 -22.87 -9.72 13.21
N THR A 7 -21.77 -10.12 12.58
CA THR A 7 -20.90 -11.13 13.18
C THR A 7 -20.35 -10.58 14.51
N PRO A 8 -20.06 -11.44 15.51
CA PRO A 8 -19.51 -10.98 16.79
C PRO A 8 -18.22 -10.14 16.63
N PHE A 9 -17.51 -10.33 15.51
CA PHE A 9 -16.40 -9.48 15.09
C PHE A 9 -16.79 -8.10 14.60
N GLU A 10 -17.78 -8.00 13.72
CA GLU A 10 -18.25 -6.71 13.23
C GLU A 10 -18.79 -5.87 14.39
N ASP A 11 -19.55 -6.47 15.31
CA ASP A 11 -19.99 -5.81 16.54
C ASP A 11 -18.83 -5.29 17.40
N ALA A 12 -17.79 -6.11 17.60
CA ALA A 12 -16.60 -5.70 18.34
C ALA A 12 -15.87 -4.54 17.64
N LEU A 13 -15.78 -4.59 16.30
CA LEU A 13 -15.16 -3.54 15.50
C LEU A 13 -15.99 -2.25 15.53
N GLU A 14 -17.32 -2.32 15.46
CA GLU A 14 -18.21 -1.15 15.57
C GLU A 14 -18.02 -0.42 16.90
N ARG A 15 -17.82 -1.18 17.99
CA ARG A 15 -17.55 -0.63 19.34
C ARG A 15 -16.21 0.10 19.43
N THR A 16 -15.23 -0.21 18.57
CA THR A 16 -13.96 0.55 18.51
C THR A 16 -14.16 2.00 18.07
N GLY A 17 -15.28 2.28 17.39
CA GLY A 17 -15.63 3.60 16.89
C GLY A 17 -14.74 4.06 15.73
N ASN A 18 -15.01 5.29 15.27
CA ASN A 18 -14.22 5.91 14.21
C ASN A 18 -13.48 7.14 14.72
N GLY A 19 -12.15 7.12 14.66
CA GLY A 19 -11.33 8.20 15.19
C GLY A 19 -9.97 8.31 14.50
N ARG A 20 -9.01 8.86 15.23
CA ARG A 20 -7.68 9.23 14.71
C ARG A 20 -6.95 8.05 14.07
N TYR A 21 -7.06 6.84 14.62
CA TYR A 21 -6.39 5.66 14.06
C TYR A 21 -6.88 5.36 12.65
N ASN A 22 -8.19 5.30 12.45
CA ASN A 22 -8.80 4.94 11.17
C ASN A 22 -8.52 6.01 10.11
N TYR A 23 -8.58 7.30 10.47
CA TYR A 23 -8.23 8.39 9.57
C TYR A 23 -6.76 8.32 9.12
N LEU A 24 -5.83 8.09 10.06
CA LEU A 24 -4.41 8.00 9.75
C LEU A 24 -4.08 6.74 8.95
N LEU A 25 -4.73 5.60 9.24
CA LEU A 25 -4.55 4.36 8.49
C LEU A 25 -5.02 4.54 7.04
N ALA A 26 -6.23 5.08 6.83
CA ALA A 26 -6.77 5.32 5.50
C ALA A 26 -5.94 6.35 4.72
N ALA A 27 -5.46 7.42 5.38
CA ALA A 27 -4.58 8.42 4.75
C ALA A 27 -3.22 7.82 4.37
N THR A 28 -2.63 6.99 5.23
CA THR A 28 -1.35 6.31 4.96
C THR A 28 -1.49 5.34 3.78
N CYS A 29 -2.52 4.50 3.80
CA CYS A 29 -2.81 3.59 2.68
C CYS A 29 -3.09 4.37 1.39
N GLY A 30 -3.83 5.48 1.46
CA GLY A 30 -4.03 6.39 0.32
C GLY A 30 -2.72 6.99 -0.22
N LEU A 31 -1.80 7.39 0.66
CA LEU A 31 -0.48 7.92 0.27
C LEU A 31 0.39 6.85 -0.41
N VAL A 32 0.39 5.62 0.10
CA VAL A 32 1.11 4.51 -0.51
C VAL A 32 0.51 4.16 -1.88
N LEU A 33 -0.82 4.13 -2.00
CA LEU A 33 -1.53 3.94 -3.26
C LEU A 33 -1.20 5.05 -4.28
N LEU A 34 -1.15 6.30 -3.83
CA LEU A 34 -0.70 7.43 -4.63
C LEU A 34 0.71 7.20 -5.16
N GLY A 35 1.64 6.81 -4.27
CA GLY A 35 3.04 6.54 -4.61
C GLY A 35 3.23 5.40 -5.62
N MET A 36 2.51 4.30 -5.44
CA MET A 36 2.46 3.21 -6.42
C MET A 36 1.96 3.72 -7.78
N GLY A 37 0.87 4.50 -7.78
CA GLY A 37 0.31 5.05 -9.01
C GLY A 37 1.25 6.02 -9.72
N THR A 38 1.89 6.93 -8.99
CA THR A 38 2.88 7.87 -9.56
C THR A 38 4.10 7.15 -10.11
N ASP A 39 4.60 6.13 -9.40
CA ASP A 39 5.74 5.31 -9.84
C ASP A 39 5.41 4.47 -11.09
N MET A 40 4.21 3.91 -11.18
CA MET A 40 3.78 3.06 -12.29
C MET A 40 3.43 3.89 -13.53
N PHE A 41 2.54 4.88 -13.41
CA PHE A 41 2.09 5.68 -14.55
C PHE A 41 3.11 6.75 -14.96
N GLY A 42 3.84 7.32 -14.00
CA GLY A 42 4.89 8.30 -14.28
C GLY A 42 6.11 7.71 -14.99
N PHE A 43 6.29 6.38 -14.96
CA PHE A 43 7.39 5.73 -15.69
C PHE A 43 7.35 5.99 -17.20
N GLY A 44 6.17 6.12 -17.80
CA GLY A 44 6.06 6.48 -19.23
C GLY A 44 6.67 7.84 -19.54
N LEU A 45 6.51 8.82 -18.63
CA LEU A 45 7.09 10.16 -18.75
C LEU A 45 8.60 10.13 -18.58
N VAL A 46 9.10 9.31 -17.65
CA VAL A 46 10.54 9.08 -17.45
C VAL A 46 11.18 8.50 -18.72
N VAL A 47 10.58 7.47 -19.32
CA VAL A 47 11.10 6.83 -20.55
C VAL A 47 11.07 7.79 -21.74
N ALA A 48 10.10 8.70 -21.79
CA ALA A 48 10.09 9.76 -22.81
C ALA A 48 11.27 10.72 -22.65
N ALA A 49 11.65 11.04 -21.41
CA ALA A 49 12.71 12.00 -21.05
C ALA A 49 14.14 11.43 -21.08
N ALA A 50 14.30 10.11 -21.07
CA ALA A 50 15.59 9.41 -21.06
C ALA A 50 16.28 9.41 -22.44
N CYS A 51 16.68 10.60 -22.91
CA CYS A 51 17.36 10.78 -24.20
C CYS A 51 18.80 10.24 -24.18
N ASP A 52 19.44 10.20 -23.02
CA ASP A 52 20.82 9.69 -22.81
C ASP A 52 20.97 8.20 -23.07
N LEU A 53 19.91 7.41 -22.91
CA LEU A 53 19.93 5.96 -23.16
C LEU A 53 19.83 5.59 -24.66
N ASN A 54 19.65 6.57 -25.57
CA ASN A 54 19.50 6.34 -27.02
C ASN A 54 18.51 5.22 -27.37
N ILE A 55 17.35 5.21 -26.70
CA ILE A 55 16.34 4.15 -26.79
C ILE A 55 15.49 4.32 -28.07
N THR A 56 15.33 3.26 -28.85
CA THR A 56 14.44 3.26 -30.02
C THR A 56 12.96 3.28 -29.60
N VAL A 57 12.07 3.73 -30.49
CA VAL A 57 10.62 3.80 -30.20
C VAL A 57 10.07 2.43 -29.79
N THR A 58 10.50 1.35 -30.46
CA THR A 58 10.11 -0.03 -30.12
C THR A 58 10.58 -0.43 -28.73
N GLN A 59 11.82 -0.09 -28.36
CA GLN A 59 12.36 -0.37 -27.02
C GLN A 59 11.63 0.42 -25.94
N LYS A 60 11.25 1.69 -26.20
CA LYS A 60 10.42 2.47 -25.26
C LYS A 60 9.08 1.79 -25.00
N GLY A 61 8.43 1.27 -26.04
CA GLY A 61 7.17 0.51 -25.92
C GLY A 61 7.33 -0.79 -25.13
N ILE A 62 8.42 -1.52 -25.31
CA ILE A 62 8.73 -2.71 -24.50
C ILE A 62 8.94 -2.31 -23.04
N LEU A 63 9.71 -1.25 -22.80
CA LEU A 63 10.06 -0.79 -21.47
C LEU A 63 8.82 -0.39 -20.65
N THR A 64 7.86 0.30 -21.26
CA THR A 64 6.62 0.72 -20.58
C THR A 64 5.59 -0.39 -20.44
N SER A 65 5.61 -1.41 -21.31
CA SER A 65 4.66 -2.53 -21.26
C SER A 65 5.11 -3.67 -20.35
N LEU A 66 6.41 -3.92 -20.23
CA LEU A 66 6.98 -5.01 -19.44
C LEU A 66 6.49 -5.06 -17.98
N PRO A 67 6.34 -3.93 -17.25
CA PRO A 67 5.83 -3.97 -15.88
C PRO A 67 4.42 -4.55 -15.74
N PHE A 68 3.54 -4.36 -16.73
CA PHE A 68 2.18 -4.90 -16.70
C PHE A 68 2.15 -6.43 -16.78
N ILE A 69 3.09 -7.04 -17.52
CA ILE A 69 3.26 -8.49 -17.55
C ILE A 69 3.63 -9.01 -16.15
N GLY A 70 4.48 -8.27 -15.43
CA GLY A 70 4.85 -8.59 -14.05
C GLY A 70 3.66 -8.63 -13.11
N ILE A 71 2.76 -7.65 -13.22
CA ILE A 71 1.52 -7.62 -12.43
C ILE A 71 0.72 -8.89 -12.64
N LEU A 72 0.51 -9.32 -13.89
CA LEU A 72 -0.29 -10.52 -14.21
C LEU A 72 0.29 -11.79 -13.59
N LEU A 73 1.62 -11.96 -13.64
CA LEU A 73 2.28 -13.16 -13.14
C LEU A 73 2.29 -13.25 -11.61
N VAL A 74 2.51 -12.13 -10.93
CA VAL A 74 2.78 -12.12 -9.47
C VAL A 74 1.52 -11.82 -8.64
N SER A 75 0.42 -11.36 -9.25
CA SER A 75 -0.83 -11.05 -8.53
C SER A 75 -1.36 -12.23 -7.70
N TYR A 76 -1.34 -13.45 -8.25
CA TYR A 76 -1.79 -14.64 -7.52
C TYR A 76 -0.91 -14.95 -6.31
N VAL A 77 0.42 -14.84 -6.49
CA VAL A 77 1.40 -15.10 -5.44
C VAL A 77 1.23 -14.12 -4.29
N TRP A 78 1.04 -12.83 -4.59
CA TRP A 78 0.81 -11.81 -3.56
C TRP A 78 -0.54 -11.95 -2.86
N GLY A 79 -1.59 -12.39 -3.55
CA GLY A 79 -2.85 -12.75 -2.92
C GLY A 79 -2.65 -13.83 -1.85
N TYR A 80 -1.98 -14.93 -2.23
CA TYR A 80 -1.66 -16.02 -1.30
C TYR A 80 -0.78 -15.57 -0.12
N ILE A 81 0.27 -14.77 -0.38
CA ILE A 81 1.15 -14.25 0.68
C ILE A 81 0.36 -13.35 1.64
N SER A 82 -0.51 -12.49 1.11
CA SER A 82 -1.33 -11.58 1.92
C SER A 82 -2.33 -12.33 2.81
N ASP A 83 -2.92 -13.41 2.30
CA ASP A 83 -3.86 -14.23 3.05
C ASP A 83 -3.19 -15.11 4.12
N THR A 84 -1.91 -15.48 3.94
CA THR A 84 -1.20 -16.40 4.84
C THR A 84 -0.25 -15.72 5.82
N ARG A 85 0.44 -14.66 5.41
CA ARG A 85 1.46 -13.97 6.21
C ARG A 85 0.96 -12.67 6.85
N GLY A 86 -0.23 -12.21 6.47
CA GLY A 86 -0.84 -10.99 7.00
C GLY A 86 -0.81 -9.83 6.02
N ARG A 87 -1.70 -8.88 6.26
CA ARG A 87 -1.90 -7.71 5.39
C ARG A 87 -0.80 -6.69 5.60
N ARG A 88 -0.50 -6.33 6.85
CA ARG A 88 0.55 -5.37 7.20
C ARG A 88 1.92 -5.88 6.77
N PHE A 89 2.25 -7.15 7.03
CA PHE A 89 3.54 -7.71 6.62
C PHE A 89 3.72 -7.61 5.10
N SER A 90 2.73 -8.08 4.33
CA SER A 90 2.78 -8.06 2.87
C SER A 90 2.88 -6.63 2.34
N LEU A 91 2.12 -5.70 2.91
CA LEU A 91 2.16 -4.29 2.53
C LEU A 91 3.55 -3.67 2.80
N ILE A 92 4.16 -3.92 3.95
CA ILE A 92 5.50 -3.40 4.27
C ILE A 92 6.54 -3.90 3.25
N ILE A 93 6.58 -5.21 2.99
CA ILE A 93 7.53 -5.78 2.04
C ILE A 93 7.33 -5.20 0.64
N SER A 94 6.10 -5.16 0.15
CA SER A 94 5.78 -4.61 -1.17
C SER A 94 6.18 -3.15 -1.34
N VAL A 95 5.90 -2.31 -0.34
CA VAL A 95 6.19 -0.88 -0.39
C VAL A 95 7.69 -0.61 -0.31
N GLN A 96 8.38 -1.26 0.62
CA GLN A 96 9.82 -1.04 0.82
C GLN A 96 10.63 -1.61 -0.35
N ALA A 97 10.31 -2.82 -0.83
CA ALA A 97 10.96 -3.41 -1.99
C ALA A 97 10.68 -2.59 -3.27
N GLY A 98 9.43 -2.17 -3.48
CA GLY A 98 9.05 -1.29 -4.59
C GLY A 98 9.84 0.02 -4.58
N PHE A 99 9.92 0.69 -3.42
CA PHE A 99 10.67 1.93 -3.26
C PHE A 99 12.17 1.75 -3.54
N LEU A 100 12.80 0.75 -2.92
CA LEU A 100 14.22 0.50 -3.10
C LEU A 100 14.56 0.14 -4.55
N LEU A 101 13.74 -0.68 -5.21
CA LEU A 101 13.92 -1.03 -6.61
C LEU A 101 13.68 0.15 -7.54
N SER A 102 12.73 1.05 -7.25
CA SER A 102 12.54 2.28 -8.02
C SER A 102 13.71 3.26 -7.84
N CYS A 103 14.28 3.38 -6.64
CA CYS A 103 15.53 4.11 -6.43
C CYS A 103 16.68 3.47 -7.21
N LEU A 104 16.80 2.13 -7.20
CA LEU A 104 17.81 1.42 -7.98
C LEU A 104 17.63 1.65 -9.49
N ALA A 105 16.37 1.66 -9.97
CA ALA A 105 16.04 1.95 -11.38
C ALA A 105 16.60 3.32 -11.81
N SER A 106 16.55 4.33 -10.94
CA SER A 106 17.09 5.67 -11.22
C SER A 106 18.59 5.71 -11.46
N ILE A 107 19.33 4.72 -10.99
CA ILE A 107 20.80 4.63 -11.11
C ILE A 107 21.21 3.83 -12.35
N THR A 108 20.29 3.11 -12.98
CA THR A 108 20.64 2.23 -14.11
C THR A 108 21.07 3.00 -15.36
N THR A 109 22.15 2.56 -16.00
CA THR A 109 22.67 3.17 -17.24
C THR A 109 22.24 2.42 -18.50
N ASN A 110 21.97 1.11 -18.38
CA ASN A 110 21.55 0.26 -19.48
C ASN A 110 20.01 0.12 -19.49
N TRP A 111 19.39 0.33 -20.66
CA TRP A 111 17.93 0.22 -20.82
C TRP A 111 17.38 -1.17 -20.48
N LEU A 112 18.13 -2.25 -20.74
CA LEU A 112 17.71 -3.61 -20.42
C LEU A 112 17.74 -3.86 -18.91
N PHE A 113 18.74 -3.32 -18.22
CA PHE A 113 18.82 -3.39 -16.77
C PHE A 113 17.73 -2.52 -16.11
N LEU A 114 17.46 -1.34 -16.67
CA LEU A 114 16.31 -0.52 -16.27
C LEU A 114 15.00 -1.29 -16.39
N ALA A 115 14.79 -1.98 -17.52
CA ALA A 115 13.60 -2.82 -17.76
C ALA A 115 13.47 -3.91 -16.70
N PHE A 116 14.56 -4.62 -16.44
CA PHE A 116 14.60 -5.70 -15.45
C PHE A 116 14.27 -5.18 -14.04
N VAL A 117 14.98 -4.15 -13.57
CA VAL A 117 14.76 -3.57 -12.24
C VAL A 117 13.33 -3.03 -12.11
N LYS A 118 12.80 -2.37 -13.15
CA LYS A 118 11.44 -1.84 -13.13
C LYS A 118 10.38 -2.94 -13.15
N PHE A 119 10.60 -4.03 -13.91
CA PHE A 119 9.76 -5.22 -13.87
C PHE A 119 9.65 -5.76 -12.45
N PHE A 120 10.77 -5.95 -11.75
CA PHE A 120 10.75 -6.40 -10.36
C PHE A 120 10.09 -5.39 -9.43
N SER A 121 10.40 -4.09 -9.56
CA SER A 121 9.76 -3.04 -8.74
C SER A 121 8.24 -3.15 -8.79
N VAL A 122 7.67 -3.25 -10.00
CA VAL A 122 6.22 -3.33 -10.18
C VAL A 122 5.65 -4.69 -9.73
N CYS A 123 6.40 -5.78 -9.89
CA CYS A 123 6.04 -7.08 -9.30
C CYS A 123 5.89 -7.03 -7.78
N PHE A 124 6.69 -6.24 -7.07
CA PHE A 124 6.53 -6.03 -5.61
C PHE A 124 5.39 -5.06 -5.31
N SER A 125 5.32 -3.95 -6.02
CA SER A 125 4.34 -2.88 -5.78
C SER A 125 2.90 -3.29 -6.12
N CYS A 126 2.66 -4.30 -6.95
CA CYS A 126 1.29 -4.68 -7.34
C CYS A 126 0.42 -5.13 -6.17
N ALA A 127 1.01 -5.72 -5.13
CA ALA A 127 0.27 -6.16 -3.94
C ALA A 127 -0.31 -4.97 -3.16
N ILE A 128 0.34 -3.80 -3.23
CA ILE A 128 -0.05 -2.60 -2.49
C ILE A 128 -1.53 -2.29 -2.71
N ASN A 129 -2.00 -2.38 -3.96
CA ASN A 129 -3.37 -2.03 -4.30
C ASN A 129 -4.37 -2.90 -3.53
N SER A 130 -4.31 -4.21 -3.69
CA SER A 130 -5.25 -5.14 -3.04
C SER A 130 -5.10 -5.12 -1.52
N VAL A 131 -3.87 -5.19 -1.02
CA VAL A 131 -3.61 -5.33 0.42
C VAL A 131 -3.96 -4.07 1.20
N ALA A 132 -3.73 -2.88 0.65
CA ALA A 132 -4.11 -1.63 1.30
C ALA A 132 -5.62 -1.51 1.48
N TYR A 133 -6.41 -1.82 0.44
CA TYR A 133 -7.88 -1.83 0.55
C TYR A 133 -8.35 -2.85 1.58
N THR A 134 -7.80 -4.07 1.57
CA THR A 134 -8.17 -5.11 2.52
C THR A 134 -7.83 -4.71 3.96
N LEU A 135 -6.63 -4.18 4.22
CA LEU A 135 -6.21 -3.74 5.55
C LEU A 135 -7.13 -2.66 6.13
N VAL A 136 -7.48 -1.65 5.34
CA VAL A 136 -8.41 -0.59 5.77
C VAL A 136 -9.82 -1.15 5.95
N GLY A 137 -10.26 -2.04 5.06
CA GLY A 137 -11.59 -2.64 5.10
C GLY A 137 -11.82 -3.57 6.29
N GLU A 138 -10.78 -4.25 6.75
CA GLU A 138 -10.82 -5.15 7.91
C GLU A 138 -10.57 -4.42 9.24
N SER A 139 -10.04 -3.19 9.20
CA SER A 139 -9.71 -2.40 10.39
C SER A 139 -10.67 -1.24 10.66
N CYS A 140 -11.62 -0.97 9.75
CA CYS A 140 -12.56 0.15 9.86
C CYS A 140 -14.00 -0.31 10.07
N VAL A 141 -14.75 0.48 10.83
CA VAL A 141 -16.19 0.29 11.06
C VAL A 141 -16.96 0.31 9.73
N GLN A 142 -17.94 -0.60 9.60
CA GLN A 142 -18.71 -0.82 8.37
C GLN A 142 -19.37 0.45 7.82
N ARG A 143 -19.93 1.29 8.70
CA ARG A 143 -20.58 2.56 8.34
C ARG A 143 -19.69 3.55 7.57
N VAL A 144 -18.40 3.60 7.88
CA VAL A 144 -17.44 4.57 7.28
C VAL A 144 -16.51 3.92 6.26
N ARG A 145 -16.48 2.59 6.19
CA ARG A 145 -15.64 1.79 5.29
C ARG A 145 -15.72 2.29 3.85
N SER A 146 -16.92 2.42 3.28
CA SER A 146 -17.09 2.86 1.89
C SER A 146 -16.52 4.26 1.61
N LYS A 147 -16.55 5.17 2.59
CA LYS A 147 -15.97 6.52 2.44
C LYS A 147 -14.44 6.46 2.37
N TYR A 148 -13.81 5.62 3.18
CA TYR A 148 -12.36 5.41 3.13
C TYR A 148 -11.91 4.72 1.85
N MET A 149 -12.65 3.71 1.40
CA MET A 149 -12.39 3.06 0.12
C MET A 149 -12.46 4.06 -1.03
N LEU A 150 -13.49 4.91 -1.06
CA LEU A 150 -13.63 5.96 -2.07
C LEU A 150 -12.45 6.95 -2.03
N MET A 151 -12.07 7.42 -0.84
CA MET A 151 -10.94 8.33 -0.66
C MET A 151 -9.63 7.73 -1.20
N MET A 152 -9.37 6.46 -0.90
CA MET A 152 -8.21 5.71 -1.40
C MET A 152 -8.23 5.57 -2.92
N THR A 153 -9.40 5.28 -3.51
CA THR A 153 -9.57 5.25 -4.97
C THR A 153 -9.30 6.61 -5.61
N CYS A 154 -9.73 7.71 -4.99
CA CYS A 154 -9.40 9.05 -5.48
C CYS A 154 -7.89 9.28 -5.57
N PHE A 155 -7.10 8.84 -4.58
CA PHE A 155 -5.64 8.94 -4.63
C PHE A 155 -5.03 8.17 -5.81
N VAL A 156 -5.54 6.96 -6.10
CA VAL A 156 -5.09 6.16 -7.26
C VAL A 156 -5.42 6.87 -8.58
N VAL A 157 -6.65 7.37 -8.72
CA VAL A 157 -7.12 8.02 -9.97
C VAL A 157 -6.40 9.36 -10.20
N LEU A 158 -6.09 10.10 -9.14
CA LEU A 158 -5.34 11.35 -9.23
C LEU A 158 -3.83 11.15 -9.49
N SER A 159 -3.31 9.94 -9.24
CA SER A 159 -1.87 9.65 -9.34
C SER A 159 -1.23 9.99 -10.69
N PRO A 160 -1.84 9.73 -11.87
CA PRO A 160 -1.21 10.10 -13.14
C PRO A 160 -1.17 11.61 -13.34
N GLY A 161 -2.20 12.33 -12.88
CA GLY A 161 -2.23 13.80 -12.89
C GLY A 161 -1.15 14.39 -12.00
N ILE A 162 -0.98 13.85 -10.79
CA ILE A 162 0.08 14.25 -9.86
C ILE A 162 1.46 13.91 -10.44
N ALA A 163 1.63 12.75 -11.08
CA ALA A 163 2.88 12.40 -11.76
C ALA A 163 3.24 13.39 -12.88
N ALA A 164 2.26 13.80 -13.69
CA ALA A 164 2.46 14.82 -14.72
C ALA A 164 2.82 16.20 -14.13
N LEU A 165 2.13 16.60 -13.05
CA LEU A 165 2.42 17.85 -12.33
C LEU A 165 3.83 17.86 -11.71
N LEU A 166 4.33 16.72 -11.22
CA LEU A 166 5.69 16.57 -10.71
C LEU A 166 6.73 16.52 -11.84
N THR A 167 6.36 16.00 -13.01
CA THR A 167 7.26 15.86 -14.16
C THR A 167 7.70 17.21 -14.71
N TYR A 168 6.78 18.14 -14.94
CA TYR A 168 7.09 19.45 -15.53
C TYR A 168 8.20 20.23 -14.81
N PRO A 169 8.10 20.54 -13.50
CA PRO A 169 9.14 21.26 -12.79
C PRO A 169 10.44 20.44 -12.70
N THR A 170 10.34 19.12 -12.53
CA THR A 170 11.50 18.24 -12.39
C THR A 170 12.33 18.16 -13.67
N LEU A 171 11.70 18.08 -14.84
CA LEU A 171 12.41 18.08 -16.13
C LEU A 171 12.90 19.46 -16.53
N SER A 172 12.25 20.53 -16.06
CA SER A 172 12.69 21.90 -16.34
C SER A 172 14.00 22.26 -15.63
N LEU A 173 14.45 21.44 -14.68
CA LEU A 173 15.77 21.60 -14.07
C LEU A 173 16.86 21.18 -15.04
N ASN A 174 17.67 22.15 -15.51
CA ASN A 174 18.87 21.87 -16.29
C ASN A 174 20.06 21.68 -15.35
N PHE A 175 20.19 20.49 -14.74
CA PHE A 175 21.41 20.07 -14.06
C PHE A 175 22.00 18.83 -14.73
N GLU A 176 23.30 18.85 -14.94
CA GLU A 176 24.12 17.66 -15.16
C GLU A 176 25.12 17.64 -14.02
N SER A 177 24.86 16.81 -13.01
CA SER A 177 25.79 16.63 -11.90
C SER A 177 26.55 15.33 -12.10
N ASP A 178 27.85 15.41 -12.30
CA ASP A 178 28.70 14.23 -12.32
C ASP A 178 28.78 13.66 -10.90
N VAL A 179 28.34 12.41 -10.73
CA VAL A 179 28.46 11.70 -9.45
C VAL A 179 29.62 10.70 -9.58
N PRO A 180 30.87 11.11 -9.26
CA PRO A 180 32.06 10.29 -9.51
C PRO A 180 32.07 8.97 -8.75
N PHE A 181 31.37 8.87 -7.61
CA PHE A 181 31.24 7.62 -6.85
C PHE A 181 30.47 6.53 -7.60
N LEU A 182 29.53 6.92 -8.46
CA LEU A 182 28.72 5.99 -9.25
C LEU A 182 29.11 5.93 -10.73
N GLY A 183 30.00 6.82 -11.19
CA GLY A 183 30.40 6.92 -12.59
C GLY A 183 29.24 7.32 -13.52
N ILE A 184 28.22 8.00 -12.98
CA ILE A 184 26.97 8.33 -13.68
C ILE A 184 26.76 9.84 -13.69
N LYS A 185 26.33 10.36 -14.84
CA LYS A 185 25.76 11.71 -14.95
C LYS A 185 24.35 11.70 -14.37
N PHE A 186 24.14 12.41 -13.26
CA PHE A 186 22.83 12.52 -12.66
C PHE A 186 21.99 13.51 -13.48
N THR A 187 21.02 12.97 -14.22
CA THR A 187 20.12 13.68 -15.12
C THR A 187 18.74 13.90 -14.48
N PRO A 188 17.95 14.87 -14.99
CA PRO A 188 16.64 15.19 -14.42
C PRO A 188 15.63 14.03 -14.41
N TRP A 189 15.67 13.12 -15.39
CA TRP A 189 14.76 11.97 -15.42
C TRP A 189 15.07 10.93 -14.33
N ARG A 190 16.33 10.84 -13.87
CA ARG A 190 16.73 9.99 -12.74
C ARG A 190 16.17 10.54 -11.44
N LEU A 191 16.26 11.86 -11.26
CA LEU A 191 15.62 12.56 -10.15
C LEU A 191 14.11 12.37 -10.17
N LEU A 192 13.48 12.46 -11.35
CA LEU A 192 12.04 12.25 -11.49
C LEU A 192 11.60 10.88 -10.97
N MET A 193 12.32 9.80 -11.28
CA MET A 193 12.00 8.47 -10.72
C MET A 193 12.02 8.45 -9.21
N ILE A 194 13.02 9.08 -8.59
CA ILE A 194 13.10 9.16 -7.13
C ILE A 194 11.91 9.97 -6.59
N VAL A 195 11.64 11.14 -7.15
CA VAL A 195 10.55 12.03 -6.74
C VAL A 195 9.19 11.33 -6.82
N LEU A 196 8.95 10.56 -7.88
CA LEU A 196 7.71 9.79 -8.05
C LEU A 196 7.57 8.63 -7.04
N ALA A 197 8.69 8.10 -6.53
CA ALA A 197 8.71 7.02 -5.55
C ALA A 197 8.68 7.51 -4.08
N ILE A 198 8.97 8.79 -3.81
CA ILE A 198 8.98 9.36 -2.44
C ILE A 198 7.68 9.12 -1.65
N PRO A 199 6.47 9.35 -2.20
CA PRO A 199 5.23 9.14 -1.46
C PRO A 199 5.09 7.68 -0.98
N MET A 200 5.53 6.73 -1.80
CA MET A 200 5.56 5.31 -1.47
C MET A 200 6.55 5.04 -0.33
N GLY A 201 7.77 5.59 -0.38
CA GLY A 201 8.76 5.43 0.69
C GLY A 201 8.31 6.01 2.03
N ILE A 202 7.74 7.23 2.03
CA ILE A 202 7.20 7.88 3.25
C ILE A 202 6.07 7.02 3.83
N GLY A 203 5.12 6.58 3.00
CA GLY A 203 4.03 5.72 3.42
C GLY A 203 4.52 4.36 3.97
N GLY A 204 5.60 3.81 3.40
CA GLY A 204 6.25 2.57 3.87
C GLY A 204 6.89 2.68 5.24
N VAL A 205 7.41 3.85 5.61
CA VAL A 205 7.90 4.09 6.98
C VAL A 205 6.74 4.25 7.95
N ILE A 206 5.68 4.97 7.54
CA ILE A 206 4.52 5.23 8.39
C ILE A 206 3.73 3.94 8.67
N ILE A 207 3.57 3.06 7.67
CA ILE A 207 2.81 1.79 7.82
C ILE A 207 3.44 0.83 8.84
N CYS A 208 4.76 0.93 9.07
CA CYS A 208 5.45 0.16 10.11
C CYS A 208 4.92 0.45 11.53
N TYR A 209 4.31 1.61 11.77
CA TYR A 209 3.74 1.97 13.08
C TYR A 209 2.28 1.54 13.27
N PHE A 210 1.63 1.02 12.22
CA PHE A 210 0.26 0.51 12.32
C PHE A 210 0.22 -0.94 12.77
N HIS A 211 -0.95 -1.41 13.21
CA HIS A 211 -1.17 -2.80 13.62
C HIS A 211 -1.58 -3.67 12.42
N GLU A 212 -1.48 -4.98 12.60
CA GLU A 212 -2.01 -5.96 11.66
C GLU A 212 -3.56 -5.95 11.66
N SER A 213 -4.17 -6.46 10.59
CA SER A 213 -5.62 -6.58 10.50
C SER A 213 -6.18 -7.46 11.64
N PRO A 214 -7.14 -6.97 12.44
CA PRO A 214 -7.74 -7.76 13.51
C PRO A 214 -8.51 -8.97 12.96
N LYS A 215 -9.12 -8.85 11.78
CA LYS A 215 -9.81 -9.97 11.10
C LYS A 215 -8.82 -11.07 10.69
N PHE A 216 -7.65 -10.68 10.19
CA PHE A 216 -6.59 -11.63 9.85
C PHE A 216 -6.11 -12.39 11.09
N LEU A 217 -5.88 -11.70 12.21
CA LEU A 217 -5.42 -12.32 13.46
C LEU A 217 -6.42 -13.38 13.99
N ILE A 218 -7.72 -13.10 13.89
CA ILE A 218 -8.79 -14.05 14.26
C ILE A 218 -8.76 -15.28 13.34
N ASN A 219 -8.57 -15.09 12.03
CA ASN A 219 -8.52 -16.20 11.07
C ASN A 219 -7.29 -17.11 11.26
N VAL A 220 -6.21 -16.60 11.82
CA VAL A 220 -4.97 -17.35 12.13
C VAL A 220 -4.97 -17.87 13.59
N ASP A 221 -6.12 -17.83 14.26
CA ASP A 221 -6.32 -18.32 15.63
C ASP A 221 -5.50 -17.57 16.70
N ARG A 222 -5.12 -16.31 16.42
CA ARG A 222 -4.38 -15.41 17.33
C ARG A 222 -5.34 -14.41 17.99
N GLN A 223 -6.29 -14.93 18.75
CA GLN A 223 -7.39 -14.15 19.35
C GLN A 223 -6.90 -13.08 20.33
N ASP A 224 -5.91 -13.42 21.17
CA ASP A 224 -5.38 -12.49 22.18
C ASP A 224 -4.77 -11.24 21.54
N GLU A 225 -4.03 -11.42 20.45
CA GLU A 225 -3.45 -10.32 19.69
C GLU A 225 -4.52 -9.51 18.96
N ALA A 226 -5.55 -10.16 18.43
CA ALA A 226 -6.68 -9.46 17.81
C ALA A 226 -7.38 -8.54 18.83
N LEU A 227 -7.58 -9.02 20.06
CA LEU A 227 -8.15 -8.23 21.16
C LEU A 227 -7.24 -7.07 21.56
N GLU A 228 -5.92 -7.27 21.62
CA GLU A 228 -4.96 -6.20 21.89
C GLU A 228 -4.96 -5.11 20.81
N VAL A 229 -5.03 -5.52 19.54
CA VAL A 229 -5.17 -4.58 18.41
C VAL A 229 -6.48 -3.79 18.52
N LEU A 230 -7.61 -4.45 18.76
CA LEU A 230 -8.91 -3.76 18.92
C LEU A 230 -8.89 -2.80 20.12
N ARG A 231 -8.29 -3.18 21.25
CA ARG A 231 -8.09 -2.31 22.42
C ARG A 231 -7.25 -1.08 22.06
N SER A 232 -6.18 -1.27 21.30
CA SER A 232 -5.30 -0.19 20.84
C SER A 232 -6.03 0.77 19.89
N ILE A 233 -6.80 0.26 18.94
CA ILE A 233 -7.63 1.05 18.03
C ILE A 233 -8.66 1.87 18.82
N TYR A 234 -9.37 1.25 19.75
CA TYR A 234 -10.33 1.92 20.63
C TYR A 234 -9.67 3.03 21.45
N ALA A 235 -8.52 2.75 22.09
CA ALA A 235 -7.80 3.71 22.92
C ALA A 235 -7.34 4.94 22.11
N ILE A 236 -6.88 4.75 20.88
CA ILE A 236 -6.44 5.85 20.00
C ILE A 236 -7.64 6.63 19.47
N ASN A 237 -8.72 5.95 19.10
CA ASN A 237 -9.94 6.59 18.60
C ASN A 237 -10.66 7.41 19.69
N ASN A 238 -10.66 6.92 20.93
CA ASN A 238 -11.39 7.50 22.04
C ASN A 238 -10.51 8.24 23.07
N ARG A 239 -9.26 8.58 22.73
CA ARG A 239 -8.29 9.25 23.64
C ARG A 239 -8.80 10.56 24.28
N ASN A 240 -9.83 11.18 23.70
CA ASN A 240 -10.50 12.40 24.20
C ASN A 240 -11.88 12.15 24.85
N SER A 241 -12.36 10.92 24.93
CA SER A 241 -13.64 10.59 25.58
C SER A 241 -13.42 10.30 27.06
N SER A 242 -14.16 10.96 27.95
CA SER A 242 -14.15 10.76 29.40
C SER A 242 -14.71 9.39 29.84
N VAL A 243 -15.10 8.52 28.91
CA VAL A 243 -15.69 7.21 29.16
C VAL A 243 -14.60 6.13 29.13
N LYS A 244 -13.71 6.16 30.12
CA LYS A 244 -12.66 5.14 30.30
C LYS A 244 -13.14 3.88 31.04
N SER A 245 -14.28 3.94 31.73
CA SER A 245 -14.67 2.95 32.74
C SER A 245 -15.48 1.75 32.21
N ASP A 246 -16.37 1.96 31.23
CA ASP A 246 -17.44 0.97 31.00
C ASP A 246 -17.04 -0.17 30.03
N LEU A 247 -15.99 0.02 29.22
CA LEU A 247 -15.58 -0.94 28.19
C LEU A 247 -14.32 -1.76 28.50
N GLN A 248 -13.54 -1.38 29.51
CA GLN A 248 -12.52 -2.29 30.07
C GLN A 248 -13.18 -3.53 30.71
N VAL A 249 -14.41 -3.39 31.22
CA VAL A 249 -15.18 -4.50 31.81
C VAL A 249 -15.66 -5.47 30.72
N ILE A 250 -16.18 -4.96 29.60
CA ILE A 250 -16.74 -5.79 28.51
C ILE A 250 -15.65 -6.50 27.69
N LEU A 251 -14.46 -5.91 27.56
CA LEU A 251 -13.31 -6.56 26.93
C LEU A 251 -12.52 -7.47 27.90
N ASN A 252 -12.77 -7.39 29.21
CA ASN A 252 -12.25 -8.34 30.22
C ASN A 252 -13.20 -9.50 30.49
N ASP A 253 -14.50 -9.36 30.18
CA ASP A 253 -15.38 -10.52 30.11
C ASP A 253 -14.90 -11.39 28.94
N ASN A 254 -14.30 -12.53 29.28
CA ASN A 254 -13.72 -13.56 28.41
C ASN A 254 -14.75 -14.23 27.44
N ASN A 255 -15.83 -13.54 27.06
CA ASN A 255 -16.94 -14.08 26.30
C ASN A 255 -17.03 -13.58 24.85
N ILE A 256 -16.02 -12.87 24.32
CA ILE A 256 -15.91 -12.71 22.86
C ILE A 256 -15.27 -13.97 22.29
N PHE A 257 -16.03 -15.07 22.29
CA PHE A 257 -15.66 -16.29 21.60
C PHE A 257 -15.92 -16.04 20.11
N PHE A 258 -14.86 -15.86 19.33
CA PHE A 258 -14.97 -15.83 17.87
C PHE A 258 -15.09 -17.28 17.39
N PRO A 259 -16.28 -17.75 16.95
CA PRO A 259 -16.40 -19.13 16.48
C PRO A 259 -15.52 -19.32 15.23
N THR A 260 -14.52 -20.21 15.34
CA THR A 260 -13.44 -20.45 14.36
C THR A 260 -13.87 -21.10 13.03
N ARG A 261 -15.15 -21.03 12.65
CA ARG A 261 -15.67 -21.68 11.42
C ARG A 261 -16.86 -20.92 10.86
N LEU A 262 -16.65 -20.08 9.84
CA LEU A 262 -17.76 -19.68 8.94
C LEU A 262 -17.35 -19.12 7.56
N LEU A 263 -16.12 -19.33 7.07
CA LEU A 263 -15.72 -18.85 5.73
C LEU A 263 -15.23 -19.91 4.73
N LEU A 264 -15.48 -21.20 5.00
CA LEU A 264 -15.33 -22.24 3.96
C LEU A 264 -16.72 -22.78 3.58
N PRO A 265 -17.17 -22.64 2.32
CA PRO A 265 -18.34 -23.39 1.87
C PRO A 265 -18.05 -24.90 1.99
N PRO A 266 -19.07 -25.74 2.27
CA PRO A 266 -18.86 -27.17 2.39
C PRO A 266 -18.29 -27.73 1.08
N PRO A 267 -17.32 -28.67 1.14
CA PRO A 267 -16.92 -29.40 -0.05
C PRO A 267 -18.12 -30.20 -0.56
N ILE A 268 -18.33 -30.13 -1.88
CA ILE A 268 -19.33 -30.90 -2.63
C ILE A 268 -19.04 -32.40 -2.46
#